data_AF-A0AAI8GLX7-F1
#
_entry.id   AF-A0AAI8GLX7-F1
#
_cell.length_a   1.000
_cell.length_b   1.000
_cell.length_c   1.000
_cell.angle_alpha   90.00
_cell.angle_beta   90.00
_cell.angle_gamma   90.00
#
_symmetry.space_group_name_H-M   'P 1'
#
loop_
_entity.id
_entity.type
_entity.pdbx_description
1 polymer ?
#
loop_
_entity_poly.entity_id
_entity_poly.type
_entity_poly.pdbx_seq_one_letter_code
_entity_poly.pdbx_strand_id
1 'polypeptide(L)' 'MRERPQDQRTFDEETTMNPIRIAKNWISYRRTMNELGNLSSQTLNDIGITRYEIRNIASRSFR' A
#
# COMPACT_ATOMS: atom_id res chain seq x y z
N MET A 1 -8.98 -30.39 42.26
CA MET A 1 -7.87 -30.76 41.35
C MET A 1 -8.51 -31.34 40.09
N ARG A 2 -8.59 -30.72 38.92
CA ARG A 2 -7.97 -29.51 38.34
C ARG A 2 -9.04 -28.83 37.47
N GLU A 3 -9.20 -27.53 37.65
CA GLU A 3 -9.68 -26.66 36.59
C GLU A 3 -8.62 -26.63 35.49
N ARG A 4 -9.02 -26.85 34.23
CA ARG A 4 -8.34 -26.28 33.06
C ARG A 4 -9.37 -26.01 31.97
N PRO A 5 -9.73 -24.74 31.72
CA PRO A 5 -10.51 -24.38 30.55
C PRO A 5 -9.60 -24.56 29.33
N GLN A 6 -10.04 -25.32 28.33
CA GLN A 6 -9.48 -25.17 27.00
C GLN A 6 -10.15 -23.94 26.41
N ASP A 7 -9.68 -22.78 26.87
CA ASP A 7 -9.75 -21.53 26.15
C ASP A 7 -8.99 -21.76 24.83
N GLN A 8 -9.71 -22.34 23.86
CA GLN A 8 -9.32 -22.30 22.47
C GLN A 8 -9.46 -20.83 22.08
N ARG A 9 -8.44 -20.07 22.47
CA ARG A 9 -8.07 -18.80 21.88
C ARG A 9 -8.27 -19.00 20.40
N THR A 10 -9.32 -18.37 19.89
CA THR A 10 -9.54 -18.10 18.49
C THR A 10 -8.18 -17.67 17.97
N PHE A 11 -7.47 -18.56 17.27
CA PHE A 11 -6.25 -18.18 16.58
C PHE A 11 -6.74 -17.15 15.60
N ASP A 12 -6.47 -15.91 15.94
CA ASP A 12 -7.07 -14.75 15.32
C ASP A 12 -7.01 -14.96 13.81
N GLU A 13 -8.17 -14.89 13.17
CA GLU A 13 -8.26 -14.44 11.77
C GLU A 13 -7.77 -12.98 11.72
N GLU A 14 -6.55 -12.74 12.19
CA GLU A 14 -5.84 -11.48 12.18
C GLU A 14 -5.40 -11.29 10.74
N THR A 15 -6.36 -10.90 9.90
CA THR A 15 -6.19 -10.24 8.61
C THR A 15 -4.86 -10.61 7.95
N THR A 16 -4.71 -11.87 7.51
CA THR A 16 -3.43 -12.37 7.01
C THR A 16 -2.98 -11.46 5.87
N MET A 17 -2.02 -10.59 6.17
CA MET A 17 -1.51 -9.59 5.25
C MET A 17 -0.81 -10.34 4.12
N ASN A 18 -1.49 -10.46 2.98
CA ASN A 18 -1.00 -11.26 1.86
C ASN A 18 0.34 -10.67 1.34
N PRO A 19 1.48 -11.37 1.49
CA PRO A 19 2.79 -10.84 1.12
C PRO A 19 2.92 -10.58 -0.38
N ILE A 20 2.23 -11.38 -1.21
CA ILE A 20 2.17 -11.18 -2.66
C ILE A 20 1.44 -9.86 -2.97
N ARG A 21 0.35 -9.57 -2.25
CA ARG A 21 -0.37 -8.28 -2.37
C ARG A 21 0.52 -7.11 -1.97
N ILE A 22 1.26 -7.23 -0.86
CA ILE A 22 2.21 -6.18 -0.43
C ILE A 22 3.27 -5.92 -1.50
N ALA A 23 3.88 -6.98 -2.05
CA ALA A 23 4.88 -6.86 -3.09
C ALA A 23 4.31 -6.20 -4.36
N LYS A 24 3.10 -6.60 -4.78
CA LYS A 24 2.40 -6.00 -5.92
C LYS A 24 2.14 -4.51 -5.69
N ASN A 25 1.67 -4.14 -4.50
CA ASN A 25 1.38 -2.74 -4.16
C ASN A 25 2.66 -1.89 -4.13
N TRP A 26 3.78 -2.44 -3.65
CA TRP A 26 5.09 -1.78 -3.69
C TRP A 26 5.61 -1.56 -5.13
N ILE A 27 5.45 -2.56 -6.01
CA ILE A 27 5.81 -2.42 -7.43
C ILE A 27 4.98 -1.30 -8.07
N SER A 28 3.65 -1.30 -7.85
CA SER A 28 2.77 -0.24 -8.35
C SER A 28 3.20 1.16 -7.85
N TYR A 29 3.50 1.29 -6.56
CA TYR A 29 4.00 2.55 -5.98
C TYR A 29 5.28 3.03 -6.69
N ARG A 30 6.28 2.14 -6.84
CA ARG A 30 7.55 2.45 -7.50
C ARG A 30 7.34 2.86 -8.96
N ARG A 31 6.46 2.16 -9.66
CA ARG A 31 6.11 2.45 -11.06
C ARG A 31 5.52 3.85 -11.19
N THR A 32 4.51 4.17 -10.40
CA THR A 32 3.89 5.51 -10.40
C THR A 32 4.91 6.61 -10.05
N MET A 33 5.78 6.37 -9.07
CA MET A 33 6.81 7.34 -8.68
C MET A 33 7.80 7.60 -9.82
N ASN A 34 8.22 6.56 -10.55
CA ASN A 34 9.13 6.70 -11.68
C ASN A 34 8.44 7.36 -12.88
N GLU A 35 7.23 6.92 -13.24
CA GLU A 35 6.49 7.45 -14.40
C GLU A 35 6.18 8.94 -14.22
N LEU A 36 5.59 9.34 -13.09
CA LEU A 36 5.26 10.75 -12.83
C LEU A 36 6.48 11.59 -12.42
N GLY A 37 7.46 10.99 -11.73
CA GLY A 37 8.68 11.67 -11.29
C GLY A 37 9.58 12.09 -12.46
N ASN A 38 9.56 11.32 -13.55
CA ASN A 38 10.31 11.62 -14.76
C ASN A 38 9.65 12.69 -15.64
N LEU A 39 8.38 13.05 -15.40
CA LEU A 39 7.72 14.13 -16.12
C LEU A 39 8.25 15.51 -15.70
N SER A 40 8.15 16.48 -16.60
CA SER A 40 8.46 17.88 -16.29
C SER A 40 7.36 18.50 -15.41
N SER A 41 7.69 19.56 -14.68
CA SER A 41 6.69 20.30 -13.89
C SER A 41 5.57 20.86 -14.78
N GLN A 42 5.87 21.26 -16.02
CA GLN A 42 4.85 21.72 -16.96
C GLN A 42 3.89 20.60 -17.35
N THR A 43 4.43 19.44 -17.75
CA THR A 43 3.61 18.28 -18.13
C THR A 43 2.71 17.81 -16.98
N LEU A 44 3.22 17.84 -15.75
CA LEU A 44 2.43 17.53 -14.56
C LEU A 44 1.31 18.56 -14.38
N ASN A 45 1.59 19.85 -14.54
CA ASN A 45 0.57 20.90 -14.48
C ASN A 45 -0.48 20.75 -15.59
N ASP A 46 -0.09 20.36 -16.80
CA ASP A 46 -1.00 20.17 -17.94
C ASP A 46 -2.04 19.06 -17.66
N ILE A 47 -1.66 18.04 -16.88
CA ILE A 47 -2.57 16.98 -16.42
C ILE A 47 -3.20 17.26 -15.04
N GLY A 48 -2.97 18.46 -14.49
CA GLY A 48 -3.56 18.90 -13.22
C GLY A 48 -2.97 18.22 -11.98
N ILE A 49 -1.70 17.79 -12.03
CA ILE A 49 -0.99 17.17 -10.91
C ILE A 49 0.19 18.05 -10.50
N THR A 50 0.45 18.18 -9.20
CA THR A 50 1.69 18.79 -8.71
C THR A 50 2.72 17.74 -8.29
N ARG A 51 4.02 18.10 -8.32
CA ARG A 51 5.13 17.24 -7.84
C ARG A 51 4.87 16.65 -6.43
N TYR A 52 4.22 17.43 -5.56
CA TYR A 52 3.93 17.05 -4.17
C TYR A 52 2.86 15.94 -4.09
N GLU A 53 1.96 15.88 -5.06
CA GLU A 53 0.87 14.90 -5.07
C GLU A 53 1.29 13.52 -5.57
N ILE A 54 2.41 13.41 -6.30
CA ILE A 54 2.90 12.13 -6.82
C ILE A 54 3.00 11.07 -5.72
N ARG A 55 3.51 11.43 -4.53
CA ARG A 55 3.60 10.52 -3.38
C ARG A 55 2.21 10.09 -2.86
N ASN A 56 1.27 11.03 -2.80
CA ASN A 56 -0.10 10.76 -2.36
C ASN A 56 -0.87 9.91 -3.39
N ILE A 57 -0.59 10.07 -4.68
CA ILE A 57 -1.17 9.25 -5.75
C ILE A 57 -0.58 7.85 -5.71
N ALA A 58 0.75 7.72 -5.66
CA ALA A 58 1.43 6.43 -5.63
C ALA A 58 1.02 5.57 -4.42
N SER A 59 0.81 6.20 -3.25
CA SER A 59 0.40 5.51 -2.02
C SER A 59 -1.04 4.94 -2.07
N ARG A 60 -1.87 5.33 -3.04
CA ARG A 60 -3.19 4.71 -3.26
C ARG A 60 -3.11 3.22 -3.56
N SER A 61 -1.95 2.74 -4.04
CA SER A 61 -1.72 1.31 -4.29
C SER A 61 -1.80 0.46 -3.02
N PHE A 62 -1.68 1.04 -1.83
CA PHE A 62 -1.74 0.33 -0.54
C PHE A 62 -3.14 0.31 0.09
N ARG A 63 -4.13 0.94 -0.56
CA ARG A 63 -5.53 0.93 -0.12
C ARG A 63 -6.29 -0.30 -0.60
#